data_AF-A0A2R6EKZ0-F1
#
_entry.id   AF-A0A2R6EKZ0-F1
#
_cell.length_a   1.000
_cell.length_b   1.000
_cell.length_c   1.000
_cell.angle_alpha   90.00
_cell.angle_beta   90.00
_cell.angle_gamma   90.00
#
_symmetry.space_group_name_H-M   'P 1'
#
loop_
_entity.id
_entity.type
_entity.pdbx_description
1 polymer ?
#
loop_
_entity_poly.entity_id
_entity_poly.type
_entity_poly.pdbx_seq_one_letter_code
_entity_poly.pdbx_strand_id
1 'polypeptide(L)'
;MHGGTSTGLAGAVRYDLKRLHESWMELFFPRQRGTESSVLGKWRPSSTTGKVAYRAWSAVGAPVIALLYPFALAGFALRYYTRKIDGTATRIGVVGVVLISALAWGGLTALARVRFSTDGFLAVAAAGSVATVAAALAHLTGTRGGRASTVALAYPFAMTALFLPPVVAALYSPTLSQTIFPKSYTLAVWILDNPLDVWNVNTFIREQFTLEGLGYVGMWFALAVPIGWFVGLLVSLADVVRPQ
;
A
#
# COMPACT_ATOMS: atom_id res chain seq x y z
N MET A 1 30.49 -2.07 -5.50
CA MET A 1 30.25 -3.52 -5.44
C MET A 1 30.90 -4.06 -4.17
N HIS A 2 30.13 -4.62 -3.24
CA HIS A 2 30.64 -5.37 -2.10
C HIS A 2 30.03 -6.77 -2.15
N GLY A 3 30.90 -7.75 -1.93
CA GLY A 3 30.75 -9.14 -2.36
C GLY A 3 29.45 -9.80 -1.93
N GLY A 4 28.80 -10.42 -2.92
CA GLY A 4 27.82 -11.45 -2.67
C GLY A 4 28.47 -12.67 -2.00
N THR A 5 27.61 -13.43 -1.32
CA THR A 5 27.75 -14.86 -1.00
C THR A 5 28.63 -15.30 0.19
N SER A 6 28.62 -14.64 1.35
CA SER A 6 29.08 -15.29 2.61
C SER A 6 28.46 -14.79 3.92
N THR A 7 27.21 -14.34 3.91
CA THR A 7 26.42 -14.15 5.13
C THR A 7 25.06 -14.78 4.88
N GLY A 8 24.83 -15.95 5.47
CA GLY A 8 23.52 -16.63 5.40
C GLY A 8 22.39 -15.76 5.97
N LEU A 9 21.18 -16.31 6.05
CA LEU A 9 19.97 -15.62 6.53
C LEU A 9 20.23 -14.74 7.77
N ALA A 10 20.96 -15.27 8.76
CA ALA A 10 21.31 -14.55 9.99
C ALA A 10 22.12 -13.27 9.75
N GLY A 11 23.05 -13.27 8.81
CA GLY A 11 23.84 -12.08 8.47
C GLY A 11 23.00 -11.01 7.74
N ALA A 12 22.07 -11.44 6.90
CA ALA A 12 21.11 -10.55 6.24
C ALA A 12 20.16 -9.89 7.26
N VAL A 13 19.62 -10.68 8.20
CA VAL A 13 18.80 -10.18 9.31
C VAL A 13 19.59 -9.18 10.18
N ARG A 14 20.83 -9.52 10.54
CA ARG A 14 21.69 -8.63 11.32
C ARG A 14 21.95 -7.31 10.60
N TYR A 15 22.17 -7.36 9.29
CA TYR A 15 22.35 -6.16 8.47
C TYR A 15 21.10 -5.27 8.51
N ASP A 16 19.92 -5.85 8.37
CA ASP A 16 18.65 -5.12 8.36
C ASP A 16 18.34 -4.48 9.71
N LEU A 17 18.51 -5.23 10.80
CA LEU A 17 18.33 -4.72 12.16
C LEU A 17 19.30 -3.57 12.46
N LYS A 18 20.55 -3.68 12.00
CA LYS A 18 21.54 -2.59 12.12
C LYS A 18 21.11 -1.36 11.34
N ARG A 19 20.66 -1.51 10.09
CA ARG A 19 20.14 -0.40 9.26
C ARG A 19 18.94 0.30 9.91
N LEU A 20 17.99 -0.47 10.44
CA LEU A 20 16.83 0.07 11.16
C LEU A 20 17.25 0.83 12.42
N HIS A 21 18.17 0.25 13.19
CA HIS A 21 18.69 0.88 14.39
C HIS A 21 19.44 2.19 14.09
N GLU A 22 20.31 2.19 13.09
CA GLU A 22 21.00 3.42 12.67
C GLU A 22 20.02 4.50 12.23
N SER A 23 18.98 4.14 11.48
CA SER A 23 17.94 5.08 11.03
C SER A 23 17.13 5.65 12.21
N TRP A 24 16.84 4.82 13.22
CA TRP A 24 16.20 5.26 14.46
C TRP A 24 17.08 6.22 15.26
N MET A 25 18.37 5.88 15.42
CA MET A 25 19.30 6.73 16.15
C MET A 25 19.53 8.05 15.43
N GLU A 26 19.49 8.06 14.10
CA GLU A 26 19.68 9.25 13.26
C GLU A 26 18.61 10.33 13.44
N LEU A 27 17.43 9.99 13.98
CA LEU A 27 16.36 10.95 14.28
C LEU A 27 16.78 12.03 15.28
N PHE A 28 17.63 11.67 16.25
CA PHE A 28 18.08 12.58 17.32
C PHE A 28 19.60 12.71 17.40
N PHE A 29 20.35 11.76 16.86
CA PHE A 29 21.81 11.75 16.88
C PHE A 29 22.34 11.73 15.45
N PRO A 30 23.03 12.77 14.97
CA PRO A 30 23.45 12.83 13.58
C PRO A 30 24.50 11.76 13.25
N ARG A 31 24.70 11.47 11.96
CA ARG A 31 25.81 10.62 11.45
C ARG A 31 25.81 9.21 12.04
N GLN A 32 24.65 8.56 12.05
CA GLN A 32 24.53 7.17 12.52
C GLN A 32 24.54 6.17 11.36
N ARG A 33 23.96 6.54 10.21
CA ARG A 33 23.81 5.67 9.05
C ARG A 33 24.90 5.90 8.01
N GLY A 34 25.39 4.83 7.39
CA GLY A 34 26.30 4.91 6.24
C GLY A 34 27.68 5.50 6.53
N THR A 35 28.08 5.55 7.79
CA THR A 35 29.34 6.19 8.26
C THR A 35 30.53 5.25 8.32
N GLU A 36 30.39 3.98 7.94
CA GLU A 36 31.51 3.02 7.93
C GLU A 36 32.62 3.40 6.94
N SER A 37 32.27 4.15 5.89
CA SER A 37 33.22 4.70 4.90
C SER A 37 33.45 6.20 5.04
N SER A 38 32.95 6.83 6.12
CA SER A 38 33.11 8.26 6.37
C SER A 38 34.38 8.54 7.17
N VAL A 39 35.19 9.51 6.72
CA VAL A 39 36.41 9.98 7.41
C VAL A 39 36.13 10.44 8.84
N LEU A 40 34.93 10.98 9.09
CA LEU A 40 34.54 11.51 10.41
C LEU A 40 33.95 10.45 11.36
N GLY A 41 33.69 9.22 10.88
CA GLY A 41 33.10 8.13 11.66
C GLY A 41 31.70 8.43 12.22
N LYS A 42 31.21 7.54 13.10
CA LYS A 42 29.93 7.70 13.79
C LYS A 42 30.01 8.74 14.89
N TRP A 43 28.99 9.59 14.98
CA TRP A 43 28.86 10.50 16.11
C TRP A 43 28.73 9.73 17.43
N ARG A 44 29.41 10.19 18.47
CA ARG A 44 29.36 9.64 19.82
C ARG A 44 29.23 10.77 20.86
N PRO A 45 28.43 10.57 21.91
CA PRO A 45 28.28 11.57 22.97
C PRO A 45 29.57 11.72 23.79
N SER A 46 30.01 12.96 24.03
CA SER A 46 31.15 13.30 24.89
C SER A 46 30.75 13.49 26.36
N SER A 47 29.54 13.99 26.62
CA SER A 47 29.02 14.25 27.98
C SER A 47 28.30 13.05 28.60
N THR A 48 28.24 13.02 29.93
CA THR A 48 27.52 11.98 30.69
C THR A 48 26.03 11.98 30.35
N THR A 49 25.39 13.15 30.33
CA THR A 49 23.98 13.29 29.95
C THR A 49 23.73 12.82 28.52
N GLY A 50 24.63 13.13 27.59
CA GLY A 50 24.55 12.65 26.21
C GLY A 50 24.64 11.12 26.10
N LYS A 51 25.49 10.48 26.92
CA LYS A 51 25.60 9.01 26.98
C LYS A 51 24.31 8.37 27.50
N VAL A 52 23.69 8.97 28.51
CA VAL A 52 22.40 8.49 29.06
C VAL A 52 21.30 8.64 28.02
N ALA A 53 21.15 9.82 27.40
CA ALA A 53 20.16 10.06 26.36
C ALA A 53 20.31 9.10 25.17
N TYR A 54 21.55 8.87 24.72
CA TYR A 54 21.86 7.93 23.64
C TYR A 54 21.42 6.50 23.97
N ARG A 55 21.71 6.03 25.19
CA ARG A 55 21.30 4.68 25.64
C ARG A 55 19.79 4.57 25.83
N ALA A 56 19.16 5.58 26.41
CA ALA A 56 17.71 5.60 26.60
C ALA A 56 16.98 5.56 25.24
N TRP A 57 17.41 6.39 24.28
CA TRP A 57 16.86 6.38 22.92
C TRP A 57 17.09 5.05 22.21
N SER A 58 18.28 4.46 22.35
CA SER A 58 18.58 3.13 21.84
C SER A 58 17.68 2.05 22.47
N ALA A 59 17.40 2.14 23.77
CA ALA A 59 16.55 1.20 24.49
C ALA A 59 15.09 1.29 24.03
N VAL A 60 14.58 2.51 23.78
CA VAL A 60 13.25 2.72 23.16
C VAL A 60 13.24 2.23 21.70
N GLY A 61 14.35 2.37 20.99
CA GLY A 61 14.47 1.89 19.61
C GLY A 61 14.34 0.39 19.48
N ALA A 62 14.82 -0.39 20.46
CA ALA A 62 14.78 -1.85 20.40
C ALA A 62 13.35 -2.43 20.19
N PRO A 63 12.33 -2.11 21.02
CA PRO A 63 10.97 -2.58 20.79
C PRO A 63 10.35 -2.01 19.50
N VAL A 64 10.65 -0.75 19.15
CA VAL A 64 10.17 -0.15 17.90
C VAL A 64 10.70 -0.91 16.68
N ILE A 65 12.00 -1.23 16.66
CA ILE A 65 12.63 -1.99 15.57
C ILE A 65 12.08 -3.41 15.52
N ALA A 66 11.87 -4.05 16.68
CA ALA A 66 11.27 -5.37 16.74
C ALA A 66 9.86 -5.39 16.12
N LEU A 67 9.07 -4.33 16.36
CA LEU A 67 7.75 -4.16 15.74
C LEU A 67 7.83 -3.84 14.24
N LEU A 68 8.76 -2.98 13.82
CA LEU A 68 8.90 -2.55 12.43
C LEU A 68 9.51 -3.63 11.53
N TYR A 69 10.31 -4.54 12.06
CA TYR A 69 11.03 -5.52 11.25
C TYR A 69 10.11 -6.47 10.45
N PRO A 70 9.05 -7.07 11.03
CA PRO A 70 8.05 -7.82 10.26
C PRO A 70 7.41 -7.00 9.12
N PHE A 71 7.15 -5.72 9.35
CA PHE A 71 6.61 -4.82 8.32
C PHE A 71 7.62 -4.54 7.21
N ALA A 72 8.91 -4.39 7.53
CA ALA A 72 9.97 -4.28 6.53
C ALA A 72 10.08 -5.55 5.68
N LEU A 73 9.93 -6.73 6.29
CA LEU A 73 9.88 -8.01 5.56
C LEU A 73 8.67 -8.09 4.62
N ALA A 74 7.49 -7.67 5.08
CA ALA A 74 6.29 -7.58 4.23
C ALA A 74 6.52 -6.60 3.06
N GLY A 75 7.16 -5.46 3.33
CA GLY A 75 7.57 -4.49 2.31
C GLY A 75 8.54 -5.08 1.28
N PHE A 76 9.52 -5.90 1.71
CA PHE A 76 10.41 -6.61 0.78
C PHE A 76 9.66 -7.60 -0.12
N ALA A 77 8.74 -8.38 0.45
CA ALA A 77 7.93 -9.33 -0.30
C ALA A 77 7.06 -8.59 -1.32
N LEU A 78 6.35 -7.56 -0.89
CA LEU A 78 5.50 -6.73 -1.73
C LEU A 78 6.31 -6.11 -2.88
N ARG A 79 7.47 -5.51 -2.57
CA ARG A 79 8.40 -4.95 -3.55
C ARG A 79 8.90 -5.99 -4.55
N TYR A 80 9.16 -7.22 -4.11
CA TYR A 80 9.61 -8.31 -4.97
C TYR A 80 8.51 -8.70 -5.97
N TYR A 81 7.28 -8.92 -5.47
CA TYR A 81 6.15 -9.30 -6.32
C TYR A 81 5.74 -8.19 -7.28
N THR A 82 5.68 -6.93 -6.82
CA THR A 82 5.36 -5.81 -7.70
C THR A 82 6.39 -5.67 -8.81
N ARG A 83 7.70 -5.75 -8.53
CA ARG A 83 8.73 -5.71 -9.59
C ARG A 83 8.61 -6.84 -10.60
N LYS A 84 8.28 -8.04 -10.15
CA LYS A 84 8.10 -9.19 -11.03
C LYS A 84 6.93 -8.98 -12.00
N ILE A 85 5.90 -8.26 -11.56
CA ILE A 85 4.72 -7.90 -12.36
C ILE A 85 5.01 -6.65 -13.23
N ASP A 86 5.67 -5.64 -12.67
CA ASP A 86 5.93 -4.34 -13.28
C ASP A 86 7.01 -4.38 -14.37
N GLY A 87 7.93 -5.35 -14.36
CA GLY A 87 8.97 -5.48 -15.39
C GLY A 87 8.41 -5.57 -16.82
N THR A 88 7.16 -6.01 -16.95
CA THR A 88 6.39 -6.00 -18.20
C THR A 88 5.68 -4.65 -18.37
N ALA A 89 4.98 -4.13 -17.36
CA ALA A 89 4.21 -2.88 -17.46
C ALA A 89 5.06 -1.62 -17.73
N THR A 90 6.26 -1.52 -17.14
CA THR A 90 7.17 -0.38 -17.37
C THR A 90 7.66 -0.29 -18.81
N ARG A 91 7.69 -1.40 -19.56
CA ARG A 91 8.12 -1.41 -20.98
C ARG A 91 7.01 -0.97 -21.93
N ILE A 92 5.75 -1.12 -21.56
CA ILE A 92 4.59 -0.86 -22.43
C ILE A 92 3.97 0.52 -22.12
N GLY A 93 4.27 1.09 -20.94
CA GLY A 93 3.84 2.42 -20.51
C GLY A 93 2.34 2.54 -20.28
N VAL A 94 1.86 3.76 -19.96
CA VAL A 94 0.44 4.04 -19.66
C VAL A 94 -0.46 3.56 -20.80
N VAL A 95 -0.09 3.85 -22.04
CA VAL A 95 -0.84 3.46 -23.24
C VAL A 95 -0.94 1.94 -23.32
N GLY A 96 0.15 1.23 -23.04
CA GLY A 96 0.17 -0.22 -22.92
C GLY A 96 -0.76 -0.79 -21.87
N VAL A 97 -0.71 -0.24 -20.66
CA VAL A 97 -1.57 -0.64 -19.55
C VAL A 97 -3.04 -0.45 -19.92
N VAL A 98 -3.38 0.72 -20.46
CA VAL A 98 -4.75 1.04 -20.88
C VAL A 98 -5.21 0.12 -22.01
N LEU A 99 -4.39 -0.10 -23.04
CA LEU A 99 -4.73 -0.98 -24.16
C LEU A 99 -4.92 -2.43 -23.73
N ILE A 100 -3.99 -2.98 -22.94
CA ILE A 100 -4.10 -4.35 -22.42
C ILE A 100 -5.34 -4.49 -21.54
N SER A 101 -5.58 -3.51 -20.66
CA SER A 101 -6.75 -3.51 -19.79
C SER A 101 -8.04 -3.41 -20.60
N ALA A 102 -8.10 -2.52 -21.60
CA ALA A 102 -9.24 -2.37 -22.50
C ALA A 102 -9.49 -3.63 -23.34
N LEU A 103 -8.44 -4.32 -23.79
CA LEU A 103 -8.57 -5.59 -24.52
C LEU A 103 -9.04 -6.72 -23.60
N ALA A 104 -8.47 -6.83 -22.41
CA ALA A 104 -8.85 -7.87 -21.45
C ALA A 104 -10.29 -7.68 -20.96
N TRP A 105 -10.63 -6.47 -20.49
CA TRP A 105 -11.97 -6.15 -20.02
C TRP A 105 -12.97 -6.07 -21.18
N GLY A 106 -12.60 -5.46 -22.31
CA GLY A 106 -13.47 -5.40 -23.49
C GLY A 106 -13.78 -6.78 -24.06
N GLY A 107 -12.80 -7.69 -24.08
CA GLY A 107 -13.01 -9.10 -24.43
C GLY A 107 -13.94 -9.81 -23.45
N LEU A 108 -13.75 -9.63 -22.15
CA LEU A 108 -14.67 -10.16 -21.12
C LEU A 108 -16.08 -9.58 -21.24
N THR A 109 -16.21 -8.28 -21.53
CA THR A 109 -17.48 -7.61 -21.76
C THR A 109 -18.18 -8.16 -23.01
N ALA A 110 -17.44 -8.37 -24.10
CA ALA A 110 -17.98 -8.99 -25.32
C ALA A 110 -18.44 -10.43 -25.06
N LEU A 111 -17.64 -11.23 -24.36
CA LEU A 111 -18.03 -12.58 -23.93
C LEU A 111 -19.26 -12.56 -23.03
N ALA A 112 -19.32 -11.61 -22.09
CA ALA A 112 -20.47 -11.45 -21.20
C ALA A 112 -21.73 -11.09 -21.97
N ARG A 113 -21.63 -10.28 -23.03
CA ARG A 113 -22.76 -9.96 -23.91
C ARG A 113 -23.35 -11.20 -24.59
N VAL A 114 -22.51 -12.18 -24.91
CA VAL A 114 -22.91 -13.42 -25.58
C VAL A 114 -23.39 -14.48 -24.59
N ARG A 115 -22.86 -14.49 -23.36
CA ARG A 115 -23.06 -15.57 -22.38
C ARG A 115 -24.01 -15.23 -21.23
N PHE A 116 -24.22 -13.94 -20.94
CA PHE A 116 -25.00 -13.48 -19.80
C PHE A 116 -26.12 -12.52 -20.21
N SER A 117 -27.00 -12.21 -19.26
CA SER A 117 -28.01 -11.17 -19.41
C SER A 117 -27.37 -9.79 -19.61
N THR A 118 -28.18 -8.81 -20.05
CA THR A 118 -27.77 -7.40 -20.17
C THR A 118 -27.14 -6.87 -18.88
N ASP A 119 -27.66 -7.30 -17.74
CA ASP A 119 -27.15 -6.97 -16.40
C ASP A 119 -25.72 -7.48 -16.18
N GLY A 120 -25.43 -8.73 -16.58
CA GLY A 120 -24.08 -9.29 -16.52
C GLY A 120 -23.10 -8.56 -17.44
N PHE A 121 -23.54 -8.13 -18.61
CA PHE A 121 -22.75 -7.29 -19.51
C PHE A 121 -22.43 -5.92 -18.88
N LEU A 122 -23.44 -5.22 -18.33
CA LEU A 122 -23.26 -3.92 -17.68
C LEU A 122 -22.35 -4.02 -16.45
N ALA A 123 -22.48 -5.10 -15.66
CA ALA A 123 -21.63 -5.36 -14.50
C ALA A 123 -20.15 -5.42 -14.90
N VAL A 124 -19.80 -6.20 -15.94
CA VAL A 124 -18.41 -6.33 -16.41
C VAL A 124 -17.92 -5.04 -17.04
N ALA A 125 -18.74 -4.38 -17.86
CA ALA A 125 -18.36 -3.12 -18.50
C ALA A 125 -18.06 -2.00 -17.49
N ALA A 126 -18.93 -1.80 -16.49
CA ALA A 126 -18.76 -0.79 -15.46
C ALA A 126 -17.54 -1.09 -14.57
N ALA A 127 -17.41 -2.34 -14.10
CA ALA A 127 -16.29 -2.77 -13.29
C ALA A 127 -14.94 -2.64 -14.02
N GLY A 128 -14.86 -3.10 -15.26
CA GLY A 128 -13.66 -3.00 -16.09
C GLY A 128 -13.26 -1.55 -16.37
N SER A 129 -14.23 -0.66 -16.60
CA SER A 129 -13.96 0.77 -16.80
C SER A 129 -13.32 1.41 -15.57
N VAL A 130 -13.89 1.17 -14.39
CA VAL A 130 -13.36 1.67 -13.11
C VAL A 130 -11.97 1.10 -12.83
N ALA A 131 -11.77 -0.20 -13.05
CA ALA A 131 -10.47 -0.86 -12.91
C ALA A 131 -9.40 -0.20 -13.81
N THR A 132 -9.75 0.04 -15.08
CA THR A 132 -8.84 0.60 -16.09
C THR A 132 -8.44 2.02 -15.73
N VAL A 133 -9.40 2.88 -15.36
CA VAL A 133 -9.12 4.28 -14.97
C VAL A 133 -8.24 4.33 -13.72
N ALA A 134 -8.58 3.54 -12.69
CA ALA A 134 -7.79 3.49 -11.46
C ALA A 134 -6.37 2.96 -11.72
N ALA A 135 -6.20 1.91 -12.52
CA ALA A 135 -4.89 1.37 -12.90
C ALA A 135 -4.06 2.39 -13.69
N ALA A 136 -4.68 3.14 -14.61
CA ALA A 136 -4.01 4.19 -15.36
C ALA A 136 -3.52 5.31 -14.43
N LEU A 137 -4.36 5.78 -13.50
CA LEU A 137 -3.99 6.79 -12.50
C LEU A 137 -2.86 6.30 -11.58
N ALA A 138 -2.94 5.05 -11.13
CA ALA A 138 -1.89 4.43 -10.32
C ALA A 138 -0.55 4.42 -11.06
N HIS A 139 -0.56 4.00 -12.33
CA HIS A 139 0.65 3.96 -13.15
C HIS A 139 1.21 5.37 -13.44
N LEU A 140 0.36 6.35 -13.75
CA LEU A 140 0.77 7.74 -13.99
C LEU A 140 1.45 8.36 -12.76
N THR A 141 0.81 8.24 -11.60
CA THR A 141 1.29 8.82 -10.34
C THR A 141 2.49 8.07 -9.75
N GLY A 142 2.66 6.79 -10.11
CA GLY A 142 3.79 5.96 -9.71
C GLY A 142 5.03 6.10 -10.59
N THR A 143 4.88 6.41 -11.88
CA THR A 143 6.01 6.55 -12.82
C THR A 143 6.52 7.98 -12.94
N ARG A 144 5.63 8.99 -12.92
CA ARG A 144 6.01 10.40 -13.03
C ARG A 144 6.21 11.08 -11.68
N GLY A 145 5.63 10.50 -10.63
CA GLY A 145 5.74 11.04 -9.29
C GLY A 145 6.88 10.40 -8.51
N GLY A 146 7.67 11.21 -7.79
CA GLY A 146 8.63 10.68 -6.82
C GLY A 146 7.95 9.92 -5.67
N ARG A 147 8.74 9.44 -4.71
CA ARG A 147 8.27 8.57 -3.60
C ARG A 147 7.01 9.06 -2.91
N ALA A 148 6.90 10.37 -2.65
CA ALA A 148 5.73 10.94 -2.00
C ALA A 148 4.44 10.76 -2.81
N SER A 149 4.49 11.00 -4.13
CA SER A 149 3.35 10.78 -5.03
C SER A 149 2.99 9.30 -5.14
N THR A 150 3.99 8.42 -5.19
CA THR A 150 3.75 6.98 -5.22
C THR A 150 2.98 6.52 -3.96
N VAL A 151 3.43 6.94 -2.77
CA VAL A 151 2.78 6.60 -1.51
C VAL A 151 1.39 7.24 -1.39
N ALA A 152 1.29 8.53 -1.67
CA ALA A 152 0.07 9.30 -1.44
C ALA A 152 -1.05 9.00 -2.44
N LEU A 153 -0.70 8.65 -3.69
CA LEU A 153 -1.66 8.52 -4.79
C LEU A 153 -1.60 7.16 -5.48
N ALA A 154 -0.41 6.70 -5.89
CA ALA A 154 -0.31 5.51 -6.72
C ALA A 154 -0.82 4.25 -6.02
N TYR A 155 -0.41 4.02 -4.77
CA TYR A 155 -0.90 2.87 -4.01
C TYR A 155 -2.41 2.92 -3.70
N PRO A 156 -2.99 4.06 -3.27
CA PRO A 156 -4.44 4.20 -3.20
C PRO A 156 -5.18 3.83 -4.49
N PHE A 157 -4.76 4.38 -5.64
CA PHE A 157 -5.36 4.05 -6.93
C PHE A 157 -5.17 2.58 -7.32
N ALA A 158 -4.02 1.98 -6.99
CA ALA A 158 -3.80 0.55 -7.20
C ALA A 158 -4.76 -0.31 -6.36
N MET A 159 -4.99 0.06 -5.10
CA MET A 159 -5.98 -0.60 -4.25
C MET A 159 -7.40 -0.38 -4.76
N THR A 160 -7.73 0.81 -5.28
CA THR A 160 -9.01 1.08 -5.94
C THR A 160 -9.21 0.18 -7.15
N ALA A 161 -8.20 0.03 -8.00
CA ALA A 161 -8.25 -0.85 -9.17
C ALA A 161 -8.47 -2.32 -8.81
N LEU A 162 -8.06 -2.73 -7.61
CA LEU A 162 -8.21 -4.09 -7.10
C LEU A 162 -9.58 -4.34 -6.45
N PHE A 163 -10.01 -3.45 -5.55
CA PHE A 163 -11.16 -3.68 -4.68
C PHE A 163 -12.47 -3.12 -5.20
N LEU A 164 -12.43 -2.03 -5.97
CA LEU A 164 -13.64 -1.35 -6.42
C LEU A 164 -14.42 -2.10 -7.53
N PRO A 165 -13.78 -2.80 -8.50
CA PRO A 165 -14.50 -3.43 -9.60
C PRO A 165 -15.58 -4.44 -9.17
N PRO A 166 -15.34 -5.36 -8.21
CA PRO A 166 -16.39 -6.26 -7.73
C PRO A 166 -17.60 -5.53 -7.13
N VAL A 167 -17.38 -4.41 -6.44
CA VAL A 167 -18.44 -3.61 -5.81
C VAL A 167 -19.27 -2.88 -6.87
N VAL A 168 -18.60 -2.33 -7.90
CA VAL A 168 -19.28 -1.70 -9.02
C VAL A 168 -20.07 -2.73 -9.83
N ALA A 169 -19.52 -3.93 -10.06
CA ALA A 169 -20.24 -5.02 -10.72
C ALA A 169 -21.51 -5.42 -9.94
N ALA A 170 -21.46 -5.39 -8.61
CA ALA A 170 -22.59 -5.72 -7.74
C ALA A 170 -23.77 -4.75 -7.88
N LEU A 171 -23.56 -3.53 -8.36
CA LEU A 171 -24.66 -2.60 -8.64
C LEU A 171 -25.56 -3.06 -9.79
N TYR A 172 -25.01 -3.87 -10.70
CA TYR A 172 -25.69 -4.35 -11.89
C TYR A 172 -26.03 -5.84 -11.82
N SER A 173 -25.37 -6.62 -10.94
CA SER A 173 -25.58 -8.07 -10.83
C SER A 173 -26.25 -8.45 -9.50
N PRO A 174 -27.49 -8.99 -9.52
CA PRO A 174 -28.17 -9.46 -8.32
C PRO A 174 -27.40 -10.53 -7.54
N THR A 175 -26.71 -11.44 -8.24
CA THR A 175 -25.92 -12.49 -7.61
C THR A 175 -24.75 -11.93 -6.81
N LEU A 176 -24.09 -10.90 -7.34
CA LEU A 176 -23.00 -10.22 -6.65
C LEU A 176 -23.53 -9.33 -5.53
N SER A 177 -24.64 -8.61 -5.74
CA SER A 177 -25.22 -7.73 -4.73
C SER A 177 -25.62 -8.47 -3.45
N GLN A 178 -26.25 -9.64 -3.60
CA GLN A 178 -26.67 -10.50 -2.49
C GLN A 178 -25.51 -11.02 -1.65
N THR A 179 -24.29 -11.05 -2.21
CA THR A 179 -23.10 -11.53 -1.49
C THR A 179 -22.25 -10.37 -0.95
N ILE A 180 -22.06 -9.32 -1.75
CA ILE A 180 -21.11 -8.23 -1.47
C ILE A 180 -21.72 -7.18 -0.55
N PHE A 181 -22.96 -6.73 -0.80
CA PHE A 181 -23.55 -5.63 -0.03
C PHE A 181 -23.84 -6.00 1.43
N PRO A 182 -24.40 -7.18 1.77
CA PRO A 182 -24.59 -7.55 3.17
C PRO A 182 -23.26 -7.60 3.94
N LYS A 183 -22.21 -8.19 3.36
CA LYS A 183 -20.87 -8.24 3.98
C LYS A 183 -20.25 -6.85 4.10
N SER A 184 -20.44 -6.00 3.10
CA SER A 184 -19.98 -4.61 3.11
C SER A 184 -20.70 -3.80 4.19
N TYR A 185 -21.99 -4.02 4.38
CA TYR A 185 -22.77 -3.39 5.44
C TYR A 185 -22.30 -3.84 6.83
N THR A 186 -22.11 -5.14 7.05
CA THR A 186 -21.53 -5.65 8.30
C THR A 186 -20.17 -5.03 8.59
N LEU A 187 -19.30 -4.93 7.58
CA LEU A 187 -18.00 -4.27 7.71
C LEU A 187 -18.16 -2.78 8.05
N ALA A 188 -19.06 -2.06 7.37
CA ALA A 188 -19.32 -0.64 7.62
C ALA A 188 -19.74 -0.40 9.07
N VAL A 189 -20.69 -1.20 9.56
CA VAL A 189 -21.16 -1.15 10.95
C VAL A 189 -20.00 -1.41 11.91
N TRP A 190 -19.21 -2.47 11.67
CA TRP A 190 -18.05 -2.77 12.51
C TRP A 190 -17.02 -1.61 12.55
N ILE A 191 -16.74 -0.97 11.41
CA ILE A 191 -15.83 0.17 11.33
C ILE A 191 -16.40 1.38 12.11
N LEU A 192 -17.70 1.65 11.98
CA LEU A 192 -18.37 2.74 12.69
C LEU A 192 -18.43 2.50 14.20
N ASP A 193 -18.57 1.25 14.63
CA ASP A 193 -18.74 0.89 16.04
C ASP A 193 -17.42 0.61 16.76
N ASN A 194 -16.29 0.56 16.05
CA ASN A 194 -14.98 0.28 16.64
C ASN A 194 -13.99 1.43 16.36
N PRO A 195 -13.22 1.45 15.26
CA PRO A 195 -12.19 2.47 15.07
C PRO A 195 -12.74 3.88 14.90
N LEU A 196 -14.01 4.06 14.51
CA LEU A 196 -14.65 5.37 14.35
C LEU A 196 -15.62 5.73 15.46
N ASP A 197 -15.72 4.93 16.54
CA ASP A 197 -16.46 5.29 17.75
C ASP A 197 -15.63 6.25 18.63
N VAL A 198 -15.19 7.34 18.00
CA VAL A 198 -14.40 8.39 18.64
C VAL A 198 -14.96 9.74 18.20
N TRP A 199 -15.12 10.66 19.14
CA TRP A 199 -15.55 12.04 18.89
C TRP A 199 -16.83 12.18 18.04
N ASN A 200 -17.79 11.24 18.16
CA ASN A 200 -19.05 11.21 17.41
C ASN A 200 -18.90 11.15 15.88
N VAL A 201 -17.74 10.72 15.37
CA VAL A 201 -17.53 10.54 13.92
C VAL A 201 -18.52 9.53 13.37
N ASN A 202 -18.79 8.46 14.11
CA ASN A 202 -19.78 7.45 13.75
C ASN A 202 -21.19 8.02 13.61
N THR A 203 -21.65 8.81 14.58
CA THR A 203 -22.97 9.46 14.55
C THR A 203 -23.08 10.41 13.36
N PHE A 204 -22.06 11.25 13.14
CA PHE A 204 -22.02 12.14 11.99
C PHE A 204 -22.15 11.38 10.65
N ILE A 205 -21.39 10.30 10.48
CA ILE A 205 -21.44 9.52 9.24
C ILE A 205 -22.82 8.85 9.07
N ARG A 206 -23.40 8.30 10.13
CA ARG A 206 -24.71 7.64 10.11
C ARG A 206 -25.86 8.62 9.82
N GLU A 207 -25.75 9.86 10.27
CA GLU A 207 -26.76 10.90 10.03
C GLU A 207 -26.67 11.50 8.63
N GLN A 208 -25.45 11.67 8.10
CA GLN A 208 -25.22 12.35 6.83
C GLN A 208 -25.21 11.40 5.61
N PHE A 209 -24.97 10.10 5.81
CA PHE A 209 -24.80 9.15 4.70
C PHE A 209 -25.64 7.88 4.89
N THR A 210 -26.39 7.54 3.84
CA THR A 210 -27.09 6.25 3.71
C THR A 210 -26.26 5.29 2.86
N LEU A 211 -26.00 4.09 3.37
CA LEU A 211 -25.19 3.09 2.69
C LEU A 211 -26.03 2.28 1.70
N GLU A 212 -26.30 2.86 0.53
CA GLU A 212 -27.07 2.23 -0.53
C GLU A 212 -26.44 2.50 -1.90
N GLY A 213 -26.53 1.53 -2.81
CA GLY A 213 -26.05 1.67 -4.19
C GLY A 213 -24.61 2.22 -4.26
N LEU A 214 -24.45 3.41 -4.85
CA LEU A 214 -23.16 4.10 -4.97
C LEU A 214 -22.49 4.42 -3.63
N GLY A 215 -23.23 4.45 -2.52
CA GLY A 215 -22.66 4.55 -1.17
C GLY A 215 -21.67 3.44 -0.86
N TYR A 216 -21.93 2.21 -1.34
CA TYR A 216 -20.97 1.10 -1.20
C TYR A 216 -19.68 1.35 -1.99
N VAL A 217 -19.78 1.94 -3.18
CA VAL A 217 -18.61 2.31 -4.01
C VAL A 217 -17.79 3.40 -3.30
N GLY A 218 -18.45 4.44 -2.78
CA GLY A 218 -17.79 5.50 -2.02
C GLY A 218 -17.07 4.97 -0.78
N MET A 219 -17.71 4.07 -0.02
CA MET A 219 -17.10 3.43 1.14
C MET A 219 -15.87 2.62 0.76
N TRP A 220 -15.95 1.74 -0.23
CA TRP A 220 -14.81 0.92 -0.65
C TRP A 220 -13.67 1.74 -1.25
N PHE A 221 -13.99 2.83 -1.94
CA PHE A 221 -12.99 3.80 -2.37
C PHE A 221 -12.29 4.46 -1.16
N ALA A 222 -13.07 4.91 -0.17
CA ALA A 222 -12.53 5.51 1.05
C ALA A 222 -11.66 4.52 1.85
N LEU A 223 -11.96 3.22 1.83
CA LEU A 223 -11.14 2.17 2.45
C LEU A 223 -9.88 1.84 1.64
N ALA A 224 -9.94 1.90 0.30
CA ALA A 224 -8.79 1.65 -0.55
C ALA A 224 -7.65 2.65 -0.31
N VAL A 225 -7.98 3.89 0.07
CA VAL A 225 -7.00 4.96 0.36
C VAL A 225 -6.06 4.61 1.53
N PRO A 226 -6.53 4.39 2.78
CA PRO A 226 -5.66 4.05 3.90
C PRO A 226 -4.97 2.70 3.70
N ILE A 227 -5.59 1.72 3.03
CA ILE A 227 -4.91 0.46 2.68
C ILE A 227 -3.76 0.74 1.72
N GLY A 228 -3.96 1.60 0.72
CA GLY A 228 -2.92 2.02 -0.21
C GLY A 228 -1.77 2.72 0.51
N TRP A 229 -2.06 3.63 1.44
CA TRP A 229 -1.03 4.26 2.26
C TRP A 229 -0.26 3.26 3.11
N PHE A 230 -0.96 2.33 3.75
CA PHE A 230 -0.31 1.27 4.53
C PHE A 230 0.68 0.48 3.66
N VAL A 231 0.23 -0.02 2.51
CA VAL A 231 1.05 -0.73 1.51
C VAL A 231 2.24 0.13 1.07
N GLY A 232 2.02 1.41 0.77
CA GLY A 232 3.08 2.33 0.36
C GLY A 232 4.11 2.62 1.45
N LEU A 233 3.69 2.69 2.71
CA LEU A 233 4.57 2.84 3.87
C LEU A 233 5.43 1.58 4.08
N LEU A 234 4.88 0.37 3.89
CA LEU A 234 5.65 -0.87 3.97
C LEU A 234 6.78 -0.90 2.94
N VAL A 235 6.48 -0.54 1.68
CA VAL A 235 7.51 -0.50 0.62
C VAL A 235 8.53 0.59 0.89
N SER A 236 8.09 1.75 1.37
CA SER A 236 9.01 2.85 1.74
C SER A 236 9.94 2.45 2.89
N LEU A 237 9.42 1.75 3.90
CA LEU A 237 10.20 1.19 5.00
C LEU A 237 11.24 0.19 4.46
N ALA A 238 10.84 -0.71 3.57
CA ALA A 238 11.77 -1.63 2.92
C ALA A 238 12.90 -0.89 2.17
N ASP A 239 12.59 0.19 1.45
CA ASP A 239 13.59 1.00 0.76
C ASP A 239 14.51 1.79 1.72
N VAL A 240 14.05 2.12 2.93
CA VAL A 240 14.93 2.69 3.98
C VAL A 240 15.96 1.65 4.43
N VAL A 241 15.54 0.40 4.65
CA VAL A 241 16.41 -0.69 5.13
C VAL A 241 17.40 -1.12 4.04
N ARG A 242 16.90 -1.38 2.83
CA ARG A 242 17.70 -1.77 1.67
C ARG A 242 17.38 -0.86 0.48
N PRO A 243 18.09 0.29 0.40
CA PRO A 243 17.95 1.21 -0.71
C PRO A 243 18.23 0.52 -2.05
N GLN A 244 17.56 1.02 -3.08
CA GLN A 244 17.79 0.65 -4.47
C GLN A 244 19.09 1.27 -4.97
#